data_AF-A0A9J6RSN5-F1
#
_entry.id   AF-A0A9J6RSN5-F1
#
_cell.length_a   1.000
_cell.length_b   1.000
_cell.length_c   1.000
_cell.angle_alpha   90.00
_cell.angle_beta   90.00
_cell.angle_gamma   90.00
#
_symmetry.space_group_name_H-M   'P 1'
#
loop_
_entity.id
_entity.type
_entity.pdbx_description
1 polymer ?
#
loop_
_entity_poly.entity_id
_entity_poly.type
_entity_poly.pdbx_seq_one_letter_code
_entity_poly.pdbx_strand_id
1 'polypeptide(L)'
;FTTADQRFFFSLNDKELAIAKSLRHRGQRYMLVVLLGYFKAKPVVLHPGFHQIKQDLKYVYQTILPGPGCRPFNLTPKENERIYQRIFQLCNYQRWNAKDHGAALSAYLSQQARAWTAPRHLFDAAIEYCSRQKIAIPAYSTLQKIISQVVGDEQEDMVNRLERAMSQDLKHALAELVNGEGPLPFRQLRQSARNFTGTELEKELTVYRNIQHWMPEVDLLLSMLSLSQKNQQHLAEKVDYYGARLKRQTLSNQRLYLLCYLQSRWQQALERIADGFVHHVRQTKQKAKEYAQEAVYQDWQKAAKNISKAAEVLHLFIDDDIDLQLPFATVRQKALTLLDKKDLESICLFLNEQRRSVDDAMWQYFEDKDGLRKGLLRELFRCLRFEGSNGTQHLAEALAKAQVELSTEAQLQTANTRLLSKKALEFLLDQDGKILINRYEWFLYQQIPDRLNGQLTLPEVIKYRALDADLIDGEHWRKHKYTLLQQSQLTNLAEKP
;
A
#
# COMPACT_ATOMS: atom_id res chain seq x y z
N PHE A 1 12.38 26.81 -35.18
CA PHE A 1 12.99 27.10 -33.85
C PHE A 1 12.67 28.53 -33.42
N THR A 2 12.77 28.91 -32.13
CA THR A 2 12.75 30.34 -31.74
C THR A 2 14.06 31.02 -32.17
N THR A 3 14.14 32.35 -32.18
CA THR A 3 15.39 33.04 -32.59
C THR A 3 16.57 32.72 -31.66
N ALA A 4 16.33 32.47 -30.37
CA ALA A 4 17.36 32.02 -29.44
C ALA A 4 17.86 30.61 -29.79
N ASP A 5 16.93 29.68 -30.03
CA ASP A 5 17.25 28.31 -30.47
C ASP A 5 18.03 28.31 -31.79
N GLN A 6 17.64 29.15 -32.75
CA GLN A 6 18.32 29.30 -34.04
C GLN A 6 19.77 29.75 -33.88
N ARG A 7 20.03 30.72 -32.99
CA ARG A 7 21.39 31.19 -32.67
C ARG A 7 22.24 30.07 -32.08
N PHE A 8 21.68 29.27 -31.18
CA PHE A 8 22.40 28.20 -30.51
C PHE A 8 22.64 27.01 -31.44
N PHE A 9 21.59 26.41 -32.00
CA PHE A 9 21.67 25.14 -32.73
C PHE A 9 22.22 25.26 -34.15
N PHE A 10 22.10 26.42 -34.81
CA PHE A 10 22.66 26.61 -36.16
C PHE A 10 24.08 27.19 -36.16
N SER A 11 24.68 27.42 -34.98
CA SER A 11 26.10 27.76 -34.89
C SER A 11 26.96 26.60 -35.37
N LEU A 12 27.97 26.92 -36.19
CA LEU A 12 28.85 25.93 -36.82
C LEU A 12 30.26 26.08 -36.27
N ASN A 13 30.90 24.95 -35.94
CA ASN A 13 32.35 24.91 -35.74
C ASN A 13 33.10 24.80 -37.08
N ASP A 14 34.43 24.90 -37.05
CA ASP A 14 35.26 24.89 -38.26
C ASP A 14 35.09 23.64 -39.13
N LYS A 15 34.93 22.47 -38.49
CA LYS A 15 34.72 21.19 -39.19
C LYS A 15 33.36 21.18 -39.90
N GLU A 16 32.31 21.61 -39.21
CA GLU A 16 30.94 21.70 -39.75
C GLU A 16 30.85 22.71 -40.90
N LEU A 17 31.52 23.86 -40.75
CA LEU A 17 31.59 24.89 -41.77
C LEU A 17 32.33 24.41 -43.03
N ALA A 18 33.44 23.68 -42.88
CA ALA A 18 34.18 23.10 -43.99
C ALA A 18 33.31 22.11 -44.79
N ILE A 19 32.58 21.22 -44.11
CA ILE A 19 31.67 20.28 -44.76
C ILE A 19 30.52 21.01 -45.46
N ALA A 20 29.93 22.05 -44.85
CA ALA A 20 28.89 22.85 -45.47
C ALA A 20 29.40 23.55 -46.75
N LYS A 21 30.62 24.09 -46.75
CA LYS A 21 31.22 24.74 -47.94
C LYS A 21 31.55 23.76 -49.06
N SER A 22 31.85 22.49 -48.74
CA SER A 22 32.17 21.44 -49.73
C SER A 22 30.99 21.08 -50.65
N LEU A 23 29.74 21.35 -50.25
CA LEU A 23 28.55 21.08 -51.06
C LEU A 23 28.48 22.06 -52.24
N ARG A 24 28.26 21.56 -53.47
CA ARG A 24 28.18 22.43 -54.66
C ARG A 24 26.91 23.28 -54.70
N HIS A 25 25.76 22.70 -54.33
CA HIS A 25 24.47 23.39 -54.38
C HIS A 25 24.16 24.16 -53.10
N ARG A 26 23.84 25.45 -53.22
CA ARG A 26 23.54 26.34 -52.07
C ARG A 26 22.36 25.87 -51.22
N GLY A 27 21.28 25.40 -51.87
CA GLY A 27 20.12 24.85 -51.16
C GLY A 27 20.50 23.68 -50.24
N GLN A 28 21.37 22.78 -50.71
CA GLN A 28 21.88 21.67 -49.90
C GLN A 28 22.76 22.17 -48.74
N ARG A 29 23.53 23.26 -48.91
CA ARG A 29 24.32 23.87 -47.81
C ARG A 29 23.41 24.34 -46.69
N TYR A 30 22.39 25.13 -47.02
CA TYR A 30 21.47 25.66 -46.02
C TYR A 30 20.68 24.54 -45.36
N MET A 31 20.26 23.53 -46.13
CA MET A 31 19.57 22.37 -45.60
C MET A 31 20.44 21.54 -44.66
N LEU A 32 21.73 21.33 -44.97
CA LEU A 32 22.67 20.67 -44.07
C LEU A 32 22.74 21.38 -42.71
N VAL A 33 22.84 22.71 -42.69
CA VAL A 33 22.91 23.50 -41.44
C VAL A 33 21.62 23.36 -40.63
N VAL A 34 20.46 23.48 -41.27
CA VAL A 34 19.17 23.34 -40.59
C VAL A 34 19.00 21.92 -40.02
N LEU A 35 19.24 20.89 -40.84
CA LEU A 35 19.10 19.50 -40.41
C LEU A 35 20.13 19.12 -39.34
N LEU A 36 21.35 19.64 -39.41
CA LEU A 36 22.37 19.48 -38.37
C LEU A 36 21.90 20.10 -37.05
N GLY A 37 21.36 21.31 -37.07
CA GLY A 37 20.84 21.96 -35.87
C GLY A 37 19.66 21.20 -35.25
N TYR A 38 18.73 20.71 -36.08
CA TYR A 38 17.65 19.83 -35.59
C TYR A 38 18.18 18.54 -34.99
N PHE A 39 19.17 17.92 -35.63
CA PHE A 39 19.78 16.68 -35.14
C PHE A 39 20.52 16.88 -33.81
N LYS A 40 21.23 18.01 -33.65
CA LYS A 40 21.86 18.39 -32.37
C LYS A 40 20.84 18.58 -31.25
N ALA A 41 19.66 19.12 -31.55
CA ALA A 41 18.60 19.29 -30.57
C ALA A 41 17.90 17.96 -30.22
N LYS A 42 17.57 17.16 -31.25
CA LYS A 42 16.96 15.83 -31.12
C LYS A 42 17.52 14.93 -32.23
N PRO A 43 18.23 13.82 -31.90
CA PRO A 43 18.92 12.96 -32.88
C PRO A 43 17.98 12.14 -33.78
N VAL A 44 17.05 12.77 -34.49
CA VAL A 44 16.04 12.14 -35.36
C VAL A 44 16.35 12.47 -36.82
N VAL A 45 16.12 11.51 -37.71
CA VAL A 45 16.19 11.73 -39.16
C VAL A 45 14.87 12.32 -39.65
N LEU A 46 14.93 13.50 -40.27
CA LEU A 46 13.77 14.27 -40.71
C LEU A 46 13.75 14.37 -42.24
N HIS A 47 12.55 14.47 -42.80
CA HIS A 47 12.33 14.75 -44.22
C HIS A 47 11.40 15.98 -44.34
N PRO A 48 11.86 17.17 -43.90
CA PRO A 48 11.00 18.34 -43.85
C PRO A 48 10.71 18.88 -45.26
N GLY A 49 9.46 19.30 -45.47
CA GLY A 49 9.13 20.10 -46.64
C GLY A 49 9.60 21.55 -46.47
N PHE A 50 9.95 22.23 -47.57
CA PHE A 50 10.43 23.62 -47.57
C PHE A 50 9.59 24.56 -46.70
N HIS A 51 8.27 24.47 -46.82
CA HIS A 51 7.33 25.35 -46.13
C HIS A 51 7.37 25.18 -44.61
N GLN A 52 7.69 23.98 -44.10
CA GLN A 52 7.78 23.70 -42.67
C GLN A 52 9.00 24.36 -42.02
N ILE A 53 10.05 24.62 -42.78
CA ILE A 53 11.35 25.09 -42.28
C ILE A 53 11.80 26.41 -42.92
N LYS A 54 10.90 27.10 -43.63
CA LYS A 54 11.18 28.33 -44.39
C LYS A 54 11.81 29.42 -43.52
N GLN A 55 11.33 29.58 -42.29
CA GLN A 55 11.84 30.59 -41.35
C GLN A 55 13.28 30.26 -40.91
N ASP A 56 13.54 29.00 -40.59
CA ASP A 56 14.87 28.52 -40.18
C ASP A 56 15.87 28.58 -41.35
N LEU A 57 15.45 28.23 -42.57
CA LEU A 57 16.25 28.43 -43.78
C LEU A 57 16.56 29.91 -44.02
N LYS A 58 15.58 30.80 -43.81
CA LYS A 58 15.78 32.26 -43.91
C LYS A 58 16.82 32.76 -42.94
N TYR A 59 16.75 32.32 -41.69
CA TYR A 59 17.77 32.65 -40.71
C TYR A 59 19.17 32.19 -41.13
N VAL A 60 19.30 30.97 -41.65
CA VAL A 60 20.60 30.40 -42.05
C VAL A 60 21.26 31.20 -43.17
N TYR A 61 20.55 31.58 -44.25
CA TYR A 61 21.17 32.32 -45.36
C TYR A 61 21.33 33.83 -45.08
N GLN A 62 20.70 34.36 -44.03
CA GLN A 62 20.88 35.75 -43.60
C GLN A 62 22.03 35.89 -42.59
N THR A 63 22.20 34.91 -41.69
CA THR A 63 23.05 35.07 -40.50
C THR A 63 24.24 34.10 -40.47
N ILE A 64 24.05 32.83 -40.86
CA ILE A 64 25.06 31.77 -40.65
C ILE A 64 25.94 31.58 -41.90
N LEU A 65 25.31 31.48 -43.06
CA LEU A 65 25.97 31.37 -44.36
C LEU A 65 25.42 32.48 -45.28
N PRO A 66 25.89 33.74 -45.10
CA PRO A 66 25.35 34.88 -45.84
C PRO A 66 25.40 34.66 -47.35
N GLY A 67 24.25 34.76 -48.01
CA GLY A 67 24.14 34.58 -49.45
C GLY A 67 22.73 34.90 -49.98
N PRO A 68 22.54 34.90 -51.31
CA PRO A 68 21.21 35.06 -51.88
C PRO A 68 20.30 33.93 -51.42
N GLY A 69 19.04 34.26 -51.15
CA GLY A 69 18.03 33.31 -50.69
C GLY A 69 17.77 32.17 -51.68
N CYS A 70 17.02 31.18 -51.25
CA CYS A 70 16.64 30.04 -52.10
C CYS A 70 15.18 30.12 -52.55
N ARG A 71 14.93 29.72 -53.80
CA ARG A 71 13.58 29.38 -54.29
C ARG A 71 13.06 28.15 -53.53
N PRO A 72 11.75 27.96 -53.39
CA PRO A 72 11.19 26.75 -52.78
C PRO A 72 11.73 25.48 -53.43
N PHE A 73 12.26 24.57 -52.60
CA PHE A 73 12.82 23.29 -53.04
C PHE A 73 12.66 22.24 -51.93
N ASN A 74 12.52 20.98 -52.30
CA ASN A 74 12.58 19.86 -51.36
C ASN A 74 13.78 18.98 -51.74
N LEU A 75 14.42 18.39 -50.73
CA LEU A 75 15.43 17.37 -51.00
C LEU A 75 14.77 16.10 -51.53
N THR A 76 15.38 15.49 -52.54
CA THR A 76 15.06 14.11 -52.88
C THR A 76 15.51 13.17 -51.75
N PRO A 77 14.92 11.96 -51.62
CA PRO A 77 15.32 11.00 -50.58
C PRO A 77 16.84 10.69 -50.60
N LYS A 78 17.44 10.57 -51.80
CA LYS A 78 18.87 10.31 -51.97
C LYS A 78 19.74 11.49 -51.51
N GLU A 79 19.31 12.72 -51.74
CA GLU A 79 20.04 13.91 -51.27
C GLU A 79 19.96 14.04 -49.75
N ASN A 80 18.78 13.79 -49.18
CA ASN A 80 18.59 13.81 -47.73
C ASN A 80 19.46 12.76 -47.05
N GLU A 81 19.51 11.54 -47.60
CA GLU A 81 20.38 10.47 -47.11
C GLU A 81 21.86 10.86 -47.12
N ARG A 82 22.36 11.45 -48.22
CA ARG A 82 23.75 11.94 -48.29
C ARG A 82 24.05 13.04 -47.29
N ILE A 83 23.09 13.93 -47.02
CA ILE A 83 23.22 14.97 -46.01
C ILE A 83 23.29 14.34 -44.61
N TYR A 84 22.40 13.40 -44.29
CA TYR A 84 22.42 12.71 -43.00
C TYR A 84 23.66 11.85 -42.79
N GLN A 85 24.22 11.22 -43.82
CA GLN A 85 25.52 10.53 -43.72
C GLN A 85 26.63 11.45 -43.21
N ARG A 86 26.65 12.71 -43.63
CA ARG A 86 27.61 13.71 -43.16
C ARG A 86 27.29 14.19 -41.75
N ILE A 87 26.01 14.37 -41.41
CA ILE A 87 25.56 14.72 -40.06
C ILE A 87 25.96 13.63 -39.05
N PHE A 88 25.78 12.37 -39.41
CA PHE A 88 26.21 11.21 -38.61
C PHE A 88 27.71 11.23 -38.33
N GLN A 89 28.53 11.50 -39.34
CA GLN A 89 29.98 11.66 -39.17
C GLN A 89 30.34 12.86 -38.27
N LEU A 90 29.66 14.00 -38.43
CA LEU A 90 29.91 15.21 -37.64
C LEU A 90 29.54 15.04 -36.16
N CYS A 91 28.42 14.37 -35.87
CA CYS A 91 27.93 14.19 -34.51
C CYS A 91 28.45 12.91 -33.84
N ASN A 92 29.22 12.09 -34.55
CA ASN A 92 29.61 10.73 -34.14
C ASN A 92 28.39 9.86 -33.79
N TYR A 93 27.39 9.87 -34.68
CA TYR A 93 26.19 9.05 -34.60
C TYR A 93 26.15 8.00 -35.72
N GLN A 94 25.42 6.92 -35.48
CA GLN A 94 25.11 5.88 -36.45
C GLN A 94 23.65 6.02 -36.91
N ARG A 95 23.39 5.64 -38.15
CA ARG A 95 22.02 5.54 -38.65
C ARG A 95 21.34 4.34 -38.01
N TRP A 96 20.08 4.50 -37.59
CA TRP A 96 19.28 3.34 -37.20
C TRP A 96 19.21 2.30 -38.32
N ASN A 97 19.62 1.07 -38.02
CA ASN A 97 19.44 -0.11 -38.83
C ASN A 97 18.73 -1.18 -37.99
N ALA A 98 17.56 -1.64 -38.46
CA ALA A 98 16.76 -2.64 -37.77
C ALA A 98 17.48 -4.00 -37.64
N LYS A 99 18.37 -4.37 -38.58
CA LYS A 99 19.12 -5.62 -38.53
C LYS A 99 20.23 -5.57 -37.48
N ASP A 100 20.98 -4.47 -37.46
CA ASP A 100 22.19 -4.36 -36.63
C ASP A 100 21.86 -3.95 -35.19
N HIS A 101 20.82 -3.14 -35.00
CA HIS A 101 20.48 -2.56 -33.69
C HIS A 101 19.18 -3.08 -33.10
N GLY A 102 18.29 -3.67 -33.93
CA GLY A 102 16.96 -4.10 -33.49
C GLY A 102 17.02 -5.12 -32.37
N ALA A 103 17.81 -6.19 -32.54
CA ALA A 103 17.93 -7.25 -31.55
C ALA A 103 18.51 -6.75 -30.21
N ALA A 104 19.55 -5.90 -30.26
CA ALA A 104 20.17 -5.34 -29.07
C ALA A 104 19.24 -4.38 -28.31
N LEU A 105 18.48 -3.55 -29.03
CA LEU A 105 17.46 -2.68 -28.44
C LEU A 105 16.33 -3.51 -27.83
N SER A 106 15.81 -4.53 -28.53
CA SER A 106 14.76 -5.40 -28.00
C SER A 106 15.22 -6.10 -26.72
N ALA A 107 16.43 -6.67 -26.69
CA ALA A 107 16.98 -7.33 -25.51
C ALA A 107 17.11 -6.37 -24.31
N TYR A 108 17.56 -5.13 -24.55
CA TYR A 108 17.60 -4.10 -23.53
C TYR A 108 16.19 -3.75 -23.02
N LEU A 109 15.23 -3.57 -23.92
CA LEU A 109 13.85 -3.25 -23.55
C LEU A 109 13.15 -4.39 -22.81
N SER A 110 13.43 -5.66 -23.14
CA SER A 110 12.96 -6.82 -22.37
C SER A 110 13.46 -6.78 -20.93
N GLN A 111 14.73 -6.40 -20.71
CA GLN A 111 15.25 -6.20 -19.35
C GLN A 111 14.51 -5.07 -18.62
N GLN A 112 14.21 -3.96 -19.30
CA GLN A 112 13.44 -2.86 -18.72
C GLN A 112 11.97 -3.22 -18.47
N ALA A 113 11.39 -4.07 -19.31
CA ALA A 113 10.00 -4.52 -19.20
C ALA A 113 9.78 -5.35 -17.93
N ARG A 114 10.77 -6.13 -17.49
CA ARG A 114 10.74 -6.83 -16.19
C ARG A 114 10.57 -5.87 -15.02
N ALA A 115 11.15 -4.67 -15.11
CA ALA A 115 10.99 -3.62 -14.12
C ALA A 115 9.66 -2.87 -14.28
N TRP A 116 9.29 -2.46 -15.51
CA TRP A 116 7.98 -1.86 -15.78
C TRP A 116 7.60 -1.94 -17.27
N THR A 117 6.48 -2.60 -17.57
CA THR A 117 5.97 -2.84 -18.93
C THR A 117 5.20 -1.64 -19.53
N ALA A 118 5.11 -0.51 -18.82
CA ALA A 118 4.38 0.64 -19.35
C ALA A 118 5.00 1.16 -20.67
N PRO A 119 4.20 1.35 -21.74
CA PRO A 119 4.73 1.75 -23.04
C PRO A 119 5.52 3.06 -23.03
N ARG A 120 5.12 4.02 -22.18
CA ARG A 120 5.83 5.30 -22.04
C ARG A 120 7.22 5.12 -21.40
N HIS A 121 7.31 4.28 -20.37
CA HIS A 121 8.59 3.94 -19.74
C HIS A 121 9.55 3.27 -20.73
N LEU A 122 9.06 2.29 -21.49
CA LEU A 122 9.86 1.61 -22.51
C LEU A 122 10.26 2.54 -23.66
N PHE A 123 9.41 3.51 -24.01
CA PHE A 123 9.74 4.53 -25.00
C PHE A 123 10.87 5.45 -24.54
N ASP A 124 10.81 5.94 -23.30
CA ASP A 124 11.85 6.78 -22.72
C ASP A 124 13.17 6.00 -22.61
N ALA A 125 13.11 4.73 -22.17
CA ALA A 125 14.27 3.84 -22.14
C ALA A 125 14.87 3.57 -23.54
N ALA A 126 14.03 3.42 -24.57
CA ALA A 126 14.50 3.24 -25.94
C ALA A 126 15.25 4.48 -26.46
N ILE A 127 14.72 5.68 -26.18
CA ILE A 127 15.37 6.94 -26.53
C ILE A 127 16.72 7.06 -25.81
N GLU A 128 16.74 6.75 -24.52
CA GLU A 128 17.96 6.79 -23.72
C GLU A 128 19.01 5.80 -24.26
N TYR A 129 18.60 4.58 -24.59
CA TYR A 129 19.47 3.58 -25.20
C TYR A 129 20.07 4.06 -26.52
N CYS A 130 19.24 4.59 -27.43
CA CYS A 130 19.70 5.15 -28.70
C CYS A 130 20.70 6.30 -28.46
N SER A 131 20.44 7.18 -27.50
CA SER A 131 21.33 8.28 -27.16
C SER A 131 22.70 7.78 -26.64
N ARG A 132 22.69 6.79 -25.74
CA ARG A 132 23.90 6.17 -25.16
C ARG A 132 24.75 5.46 -26.22
N GLN A 133 24.12 4.72 -27.12
CA GLN A 133 24.80 4.01 -28.21
C GLN A 133 25.13 4.91 -29.41
N LYS A 134 24.81 6.21 -29.33
CA LYS A 134 24.96 7.17 -30.43
C LYS A 134 24.26 6.71 -31.71
N ILE A 135 23.05 6.17 -31.58
CA ILE A 135 22.21 5.76 -32.70
C ILE A 135 21.12 6.82 -32.88
N ALA A 136 20.87 7.23 -34.13
CA ALA A 136 19.77 8.14 -34.43
C ALA A 136 18.44 7.47 -34.06
N ILE A 137 17.56 8.22 -33.38
CA ILE A 137 16.27 7.74 -32.91
C ILE A 137 15.41 7.36 -34.14
N PRO A 138 14.93 6.11 -34.24
CA PRO A 138 14.11 5.69 -35.37
C PRO A 138 12.73 6.34 -35.34
N ALA A 139 11.96 6.13 -36.41
CA ALA A 139 10.59 6.60 -36.48
C ALA A 139 9.75 6.04 -35.33
N TYR A 140 8.77 6.83 -34.88
CA TYR A 140 7.87 6.42 -33.79
C TYR A 140 7.22 5.06 -34.05
N SER A 141 6.77 4.80 -35.28
CA SER A 141 6.18 3.50 -35.66
C SER A 141 7.14 2.32 -35.50
N THR A 142 8.44 2.54 -35.71
CA THR A 142 9.47 1.52 -35.49
C THR A 142 9.63 1.23 -34.01
N LEU A 143 9.76 2.27 -33.17
CA LEU A 143 9.84 2.09 -31.71
C LEU A 143 8.57 1.45 -31.16
N GLN A 144 7.41 1.91 -31.61
CA GLN A 144 6.11 1.35 -31.23
C GLN A 144 6.05 -0.14 -31.55
N LYS A 145 6.45 -0.56 -32.76
CA LYS A 145 6.46 -1.99 -33.13
C LYS A 145 7.39 -2.82 -32.23
N ILE A 146 8.60 -2.32 -31.96
CA ILE A 146 9.56 -3.00 -31.09
C ILE A 146 9.01 -3.11 -29.67
N ILE A 147 8.50 -2.02 -29.10
CA ILE A 147 7.93 -1.98 -27.75
C ILE A 147 6.72 -2.91 -27.65
N SER A 148 5.81 -2.88 -28.63
CA SER A 148 4.65 -3.78 -28.67
C SER A 148 5.05 -5.25 -28.73
N GLN A 149 6.10 -5.58 -29.49
CA GLN A 149 6.64 -6.94 -29.54
C GLN A 149 7.22 -7.35 -28.19
N VAL A 150 8.09 -6.51 -27.60
CA VAL A 150 8.71 -6.79 -26.28
C VAL A 150 7.65 -6.98 -25.19
N VAL A 151 6.62 -6.13 -25.15
CA VAL A 151 5.53 -6.26 -24.17
C VAL A 151 4.73 -7.55 -24.41
N GLY A 152 4.47 -7.90 -25.67
CA GLY A 152 3.79 -9.14 -26.04
C GLY A 152 4.57 -10.38 -25.63
N ASP A 153 5.86 -10.42 -25.97
CA ASP A 153 6.76 -11.54 -25.68
C ASP A 153 6.89 -11.77 -24.16
N GLU A 154 7.13 -10.71 -23.38
CA GLU A 154 7.22 -10.83 -21.92
C GLU A 154 5.89 -11.29 -21.31
N GLN A 155 4.75 -10.86 -21.86
CA GLN A 155 3.44 -11.30 -21.41
C GLN A 155 3.16 -12.76 -21.75
N GLU A 156 3.51 -13.20 -22.94
CA GLU A 156 3.41 -14.60 -23.36
C GLU A 156 4.32 -15.49 -22.51
N ASP A 157 5.54 -15.05 -22.20
CA ASP A 157 6.47 -15.75 -21.31
C ASP A 157 5.94 -15.87 -19.87
N MET A 158 5.30 -14.81 -19.35
CA MET A 158 4.63 -14.86 -18.05
C MET A 158 3.48 -15.88 -18.06
N VAL A 159 2.61 -15.80 -19.07
CA VAL A 159 1.48 -16.70 -19.26
C VAL A 159 1.95 -18.16 -19.34
N ASN A 160 2.95 -18.44 -20.16
CA ASN A 160 3.46 -19.80 -20.36
C ASN A 160 4.04 -20.40 -19.09
N ARG A 161 4.75 -19.61 -18.28
CA ARG A 161 5.26 -20.04 -16.97
C ARG A 161 4.11 -20.33 -16.00
N LEU A 162 3.12 -19.45 -15.92
CA LEU A 162 1.95 -19.65 -15.06
C LEU A 162 1.14 -20.89 -15.44
N GLU A 163 0.87 -21.09 -16.73
CA GLU A 163 0.06 -22.22 -17.20
C GLU A 163 0.69 -23.57 -16.90
N ARG A 164 2.02 -23.66 -16.85
CA ARG A 164 2.76 -24.88 -16.48
C ARG A 164 2.78 -25.15 -14.99
N ALA A 165 2.81 -24.11 -14.16
CA ALA A 165 2.97 -24.23 -12.71
C ALA A 165 1.66 -24.28 -11.93
N MET A 166 0.58 -23.70 -12.48
CA MET A 166 -0.72 -23.56 -11.80
C MET A 166 -1.48 -24.88 -11.73
N SER A 167 -2.05 -25.15 -10.56
CA SER A 167 -2.93 -26.29 -10.29
C SER A 167 -4.22 -26.23 -11.12
N GLN A 168 -4.84 -27.39 -11.38
CA GLN A 168 -6.12 -27.43 -12.08
C GLN A 168 -7.25 -26.85 -11.23
N ASP A 169 -7.18 -27.02 -9.92
CA ASP A 169 -8.20 -26.52 -8.99
C ASP A 169 -8.21 -24.98 -8.98
N LEU A 170 -7.03 -24.34 -8.94
CA LEU A 170 -6.93 -22.88 -9.04
C LEU A 170 -7.39 -22.37 -10.42
N LYS A 171 -7.06 -23.09 -11.51
CA LYS A 171 -7.56 -22.75 -12.86
C LYS A 171 -9.09 -22.77 -12.92
N HIS A 172 -9.73 -23.74 -12.27
CA HIS A 172 -11.17 -23.85 -12.18
C HIS A 172 -11.77 -22.72 -11.35
N ALA A 173 -11.23 -22.47 -10.15
CA ALA A 173 -11.68 -21.41 -9.26
C ALA A 173 -11.62 -20.02 -9.93
N LEU A 174 -10.53 -19.73 -10.67
CA LEU A 174 -10.41 -18.49 -11.44
C LEU A 174 -11.45 -18.40 -12.57
N ALA A 175 -11.77 -19.50 -13.24
CA ALA A 175 -12.80 -19.53 -14.27
C ALA A 175 -14.20 -19.28 -13.69
N GLU A 176 -14.56 -19.94 -12.59
CA GLU A 176 -15.82 -19.72 -11.87
C GLU A 176 -15.97 -18.27 -11.40
N LEU A 177 -14.87 -17.68 -10.92
CA LEU A 177 -14.84 -16.29 -10.47
C LEU A 177 -15.14 -15.32 -11.62
N VAL A 178 -14.59 -15.56 -12.81
CA VAL A 178 -14.89 -14.75 -14.00
C VAL A 178 -16.34 -14.98 -14.45
N ASN A 179 -16.80 -16.23 -14.44
CA ASN A 179 -18.13 -16.59 -14.92
C ASN A 179 -19.24 -16.11 -13.98
N GLY A 180 -18.95 -15.98 -12.69
CA GLY A 180 -19.92 -15.67 -11.64
C GLY A 180 -20.66 -16.90 -11.12
N GLU A 181 -20.07 -18.08 -11.29
CA GLU A 181 -20.67 -19.38 -10.94
C GLU A 181 -20.21 -19.88 -9.55
N GLY A 182 -19.23 -19.21 -8.96
CA GLY A 182 -18.66 -19.57 -7.66
C GLY A 182 -19.30 -18.87 -6.44
N PRO A 183 -18.86 -19.23 -5.22
CA PRO A 183 -19.39 -18.71 -3.96
C PRO A 183 -19.10 -17.20 -3.76
N LEU A 184 -18.08 -16.67 -4.43
CA LEU A 184 -17.73 -15.25 -4.43
C LEU A 184 -18.00 -14.63 -5.81
N PRO A 185 -19.08 -13.85 -5.96
CA PRO A 185 -19.34 -13.12 -7.20
C PRO A 185 -18.21 -12.14 -7.52
N PHE A 186 -17.82 -12.05 -8.80
CA PHE A 186 -16.80 -11.11 -9.28
C PHE A 186 -17.03 -9.67 -8.83
N ARG A 187 -18.30 -9.24 -8.76
CA ARG A 187 -18.68 -7.91 -8.30
C ARG A 187 -18.35 -7.68 -6.82
N GLN A 188 -18.51 -8.71 -5.97
CA GLN A 188 -18.20 -8.62 -4.55
C GLN A 188 -16.69 -8.61 -4.32
N LEU A 189 -15.93 -9.43 -5.06
CA LEU A 189 -14.46 -9.39 -5.03
C LEU A 189 -13.94 -7.96 -5.26
N ARG A 190 -14.53 -7.24 -6.22
CA ARG A 190 -14.11 -5.88 -6.58
C ARG A 190 -14.55 -4.78 -5.62
N GLN A 191 -15.46 -5.07 -4.69
CA GLN A 191 -15.96 -4.08 -3.74
C GLN A 191 -15.17 -4.18 -2.45
N SER A 192 -14.52 -3.08 -2.08
CA SER A 192 -13.92 -2.92 -0.75
C SER A 192 -14.85 -2.13 0.18
N ALA A 193 -14.72 -2.39 1.48
CA ALA A 193 -15.42 -1.72 2.56
C ALA A 193 -15.21 -0.20 2.51
N ARG A 194 -16.33 0.52 2.46
CA ARG A 194 -16.33 1.99 2.40
C ARG A 194 -16.10 2.65 3.76
N ASN A 195 -16.47 1.97 4.83
CA ASN A 195 -16.32 2.39 6.21
C ASN A 195 -16.15 1.16 7.10
N PHE A 196 -15.98 1.37 8.40
CA PHE A 196 -15.79 0.29 9.38
C PHE A 196 -17.09 -0.19 10.03
N THR A 197 -18.25 -0.03 9.38
CA THR A 197 -19.48 -0.65 9.89
C THR A 197 -19.40 -2.18 9.76
N GLY A 198 -20.10 -2.92 10.62
CA GLY A 198 -20.08 -4.38 10.59
C GLY A 198 -20.48 -4.97 9.23
N THR A 199 -21.49 -4.38 8.58
CA THR A 199 -21.95 -4.79 7.24
C THR A 199 -20.93 -4.54 6.14
N GLU A 200 -20.12 -3.47 6.23
CA GLU A 200 -19.05 -3.22 5.27
C GLU A 200 -17.86 -4.14 5.52
N LEU A 201 -17.50 -4.38 6.78
CA LEU A 201 -16.42 -5.30 7.16
C LEU A 201 -16.75 -6.76 6.84
N GLU A 202 -18.02 -7.17 6.87
CA GLU A 202 -18.44 -8.50 6.44
C GLU A 202 -18.12 -8.77 4.96
N LYS A 203 -18.08 -7.73 4.11
CA LYS A 203 -17.64 -7.88 2.71
C LYS A 203 -16.17 -8.29 2.64
N GLU A 204 -15.33 -7.72 3.48
CA GLU A 204 -13.90 -8.05 3.56
C GLU A 204 -13.70 -9.46 4.12
N LEU A 205 -14.47 -9.84 5.15
CA LEU A 205 -14.48 -11.20 5.69
C LEU A 205 -14.92 -12.22 4.66
N THR A 206 -15.95 -11.91 3.86
CA THR A 206 -16.42 -12.77 2.77
C THR A 206 -15.33 -12.98 1.72
N VAL A 207 -14.62 -11.92 1.33
CA VAL A 207 -13.49 -12.03 0.40
C VAL A 207 -12.38 -12.88 1.01
N TYR A 208 -11.95 -12.56 2.24
CA TYR A 208 -10.91 -13.27 2.97
C TYR A 208 -11.18 -14.79 3.01
N ARG A 209 -12.36 -15.20 3.50
CA ARG A 209 -12.74 -16.62 3.65
C ARG A 209 -12.71 -17.39 2.33
N ASN A 210 -13.12 -16.74 1.23
CA ASN A 210 -13.19 -17.38 -0.08
C ASN A 210 -11.84 -17.48 -0.80
N ILE A 211 -10.87 -16.59 -0.49
CA ILE A 211 -9.59 -16.55 -1.20
C ILE A 211 -8.41 -17.08 -0.38
N GLN A 212 -8.50 -17.12 0.96
CA GLN A 212 -7.40 -17.50 1.85
C GLN A 212 -6.72 -18.82 1.46
N HIS A 213 -7.48 -19.86 1.14
CA HIS A 213 -6.93 -21.17 0.80
C HIS A 213 -6.08 -21.16 -0.48
N TRP A 214 -6.34 -20.23 -1.40
CA TRP A 214 -5.62 -20.10 -2.67
C TRP A 214 -4.33 -19.27 -2.53
N MET A 215 -4.23 -18.43 -1.49
CA MET A 215 -3.14 -17.48 -1.34
C MET A 215 -1.74 -18.09 -1.34
N PRO A 216 -1.47 -19.25 -0.68
CA PRO A 216 -0.15 -19.88 -0.74
C PRO A 216 0.28 -20.24 -2.16
N GLU A 217 -0.65 -20.73 -3.00
CA GLU A 217 -0.36 -21.03 -4.41
C GLU A 217 -0.17 -19.74 -5.21
N VAL A 218 -1.02 -18.72 -5.00
CA VAL A 218 -0.90 -17.42 -5.67
C VAL A 218 0.45 -16.77 -5.37
N ASP A 219 0.88 -16.76 -4.11
CA ASP A 219 2.15 -16.17 -3.69
C ASP A 219 3.35 -16.91 -4.30
N LEU A 220 3.30 -18.24 -4.36
CA LEU A 220 4.32 -19.04 -5.03
C LEU A 220 4.40 -18.72 -6.53
N LEU A 221 3.27 -18.67 -7.21
CA LEU A 221 3.19 -18.40 -8.64
C LEU A 221 3.70 -16.99 -8.99
N LEU A 222 3.32 -15.97 -8.21
CA LEU A 222 3.76 -14.60 -8.43
C LEU A 222 5.25 -14.40 -8.09
N SER A 223 5.75 -15.08 -7.05
CA SER A 223 7.19 -15.07 -6.70
C SER A 223 8.04 -15.67 -7.83
N MET A 224 7.57 -16.76 -8.46
CA MET A 224 8.21 -17.38 -9.61
C MET A 224 8.27 -16.44 -10.84
N LEU A 225 7.27 -15.58 -11.02
CA LEU A 225 7.32 -14.59 -12.11
C LEU A 225 8.34 -13.48 -11.87
N SER A 226 8.72 -13.25 -10.61
CA SER A 226 9.67 -12.20 -10.19
C SER A 226 9.28 -10.82 -10.74
N LEU A 227 7.97 -10.51 -10.69
CA LEU A 227 7.45 -9.23 -11.15
C LEU A 227 7.85 -8.11 -10.21
N SER A 228 8.16 -6.95 -10.76
CA SER A 228 8.18 -5.74 -9.96
C SER A 228 6.79 -5.45 -9.39
N GLN A 229 6.75 -4.78 -8.24
CA GLN A 229 5.49 -4.35 -7.62
C GLN A 229 4.65 -3.48 -8.58
N LYS A 230 5.29 -2.62 -9.39
CA LYS A 230 4.61 -1.80 -10.39
C LYS A 230 3.97 -2.63 -11.51
N ASN A 231 4.64 -3.67 -11.97
CA ASN A 231 4.08 -4.56 -12.99
C ASN A 231 2.90 -5.36 -12.46
N GLN A 232 3.03 -5.88 -11.24
CA GLN A 232 1.95 -6.60 -10.58
C GLN A 232 0.71 -5.71 -10.37
N GLN A 233 0.90 -4.47 -9.89
CA GLN A 233 -0.17 -3.47 -9.79
C GLN A 233 -0.79 -3.18 -11.15
N HIS A 234 0.02 -2.93 -12.18
CA HIS A 234 -0.47 -2.65 -13.54
C HIS A 234 -1.31 -3.80 -14.11
N LEU A 235 -0.93 -5.05 -13.86
CA LEU A 235 -1.68 -6.23 -14.29
C LEU A 235 -2.96 -6.42 -13.48
N ALA A 236 -2.92 -6.17 -12.17
CA ALA A 236 -4.10 -6.19 -11.30
C ALA A 236 -5.15 -5.14 -11.74
N GLU A 237 -4.72 -3.91 -12.07
CA GLU A 237 -5.58 -2.83 -12.55
C GLU A 237 -6.37 -3.20 -13.82
N LYS A 238 -5.89 -4.16 -14.62
CA LYS A 238 -6.63 -4.65 -15.80
C LYS A 238 -7.97 -5.27 -15.42
N VAL A 239 -8.07 -5.89 -14.25
CA VAL A 239 -9.33 -6.49 -13.77
C VAL A 239 -10.40 -5.41 -13.60
N ASP A 240 -10.05 -4.27 -13.01
CA ASP A 240 -10.97 -3.14 -12.85
C ASP A 240 -11.23 -2.38 -14.14
N TYR A 241 -10.20 -2.19 -14.96
CA TYR A 241 -10.30 -1.55 -16.27
C TYR A 241 -11.27 -2.30 -17.20
N TYR A 242 -11.14 -3.63 -17.28
CA TYR A 242 -12.03 -4.44 -18.12
C TYR A 242 -13.38 -4.70 -17.45
N GLY A 243 -13.42 -4.87 -16.14
CA GLY A 243 -14.63 -5.22 -15.40
C GLY A 243 -15.33 -6.43 -16.03
N ALA A 244 -16.60 -6.29 -16.41
CA ALA A 244 -17.36 -7.36 -17.06
C ALA A 244 -16.77 -7.81 -18.41
N ARG A 245 -15.97 -6.96 -19.08
CA ARG A 245 -15.30 -7.29 -20.35
C ARG A 245 -14.08 -8.19 -20.15
N LEU A 246 -13.70 -8.51 -18.91
CA LEU A 246 -12.61 -9.45 -18.62
C LEU A 246 -12.86 -10.81 -19.28
N LYS A 247 -14.12 -11.25 -19.36
CA LYS A 247 -14.58 -12.44 -20.10
C LYS A 247 -14.14 -12.48 -21.57
N ARG A 248 -13.87 -11.32 -22.19
CA ARG A 248 -13.45 -11.21 -23.59
C ARG A 248 -11.94 -11.38 -23.79
N GLN A 249 -11.16 -11.37 -22.72
CA GLN A 249 -9.72 -11.62 -22.78
C GLN A 249 -9.45 -13.11 -23.00
N THR A 250 -8.26 -13.46 -23.47
CA THR A 250 -7.83 -14.86 -23.53
C THR A 250 -7.80 -15.47 -22.12
N LEU A 251 -8.11 -16.77 -21.99
CA LEU A 251 -8.16 -17.45 -20.69
C LEU A 251 -6.88 -17.25 -19.88
N SER A 252 -5.72 -17.35 -20.54
CA SER A 252 -4.44 -17.14 -19.88
C SER A 252 -4.22 -15.71 -19.38
N ASN A 253 -4.68 -14.70 -20.14
CA ASN A 253 -4.63 -13.31 -19.68
C ASN A 253 -5.59 -13.06 -18.52
N GLN A 254 -6.79 -13.65 -18.54
CA GLN A 254 -7.72 -13.58 -17.43
C GLN A 254 -7.04 -14.10 -16.14
N ARG A 255 -6.41 -15.28 -16.22
CA ARG A 255 -5.69 -15.89 -15.09
C ARG A 255 -4.54 -15.01 -14.59
N LEU A 256 -3.68 -14.51 -15.48
CA LEU A 256 -2.57 -13.62 -15.11
C LEU A 256 -3.07 -12.37 -14.36
N TYR A 257 -4.08 -11.69 -14.92
CA TYR A 257 -4.62 -10.47 -14.31
C TYR A 257 -5.29 -10.77 -12.97
N LEU A 258 -6.05 -11.88 -12.87
CA LEU A 258 -6.71 -12.27 -11.64
C LEU A 258 -5.75 -12.68 -10.55
N LEU A 259 -4.67 -13.40 -10.85
CA LEU A 259 -3.66 -13.74 -9.83
C LEU A 259 -3.05 -12.49 -9.21
N CYS A 260 -2.62 -11.55 -10.07
CA CYS A 260 -2.10 -10.26 -9.60
C CYS A 260 -3.15 -9.50 -8.78
N TYR A 261 -4.41 -9.54 -9.22
CA TYR A 261 -5.53 -8.89 -8.54
C TYR A 261 -5.86 -9.53 -7.19
N LEU A 262 -5.91 -10.85 -7.10
CA LEU A 262 -6.18 -11.59 -5.86
C LEU A 262 -5.15 -11.26 -4.79
N GLN A 263 -3.87 -11.19 -5.14
CA GLN A 263 -2.83 -10.77 -4.20
C GLN A 263 -3.05 -9.33 -3.70
N SER A 264 -3.33 -8.39 -4.60
CA SER A 264 -3.58 -7.00 -4.20
C SER A 264 -4.85 -6.86 -3.34
N ARG A 265 -5.87 -7.65 -3.67
CA ARG A 265 -7.17 -7.63 -3.01
C ARG A 265 -7.13 -8.30 -1.65
N TRP A 266 -6.32 -9.34 -1.49
CA TRP A 266 -6.00 -10.00 -0.23
C TRP A 266 -5.34 -9.02 0.74
N GLN A 267 -4.28 -8.32 0.29
CA GLN A 267 -3.60 -7.31 1.09
C GLN A 267 -4.56 -6.18 1.52
N GLN A 268 -5.38 -5.70 0.58
CA GLN A 268 -6.40 -4.69 0.87
C GLN A 268 -7.44 -5.18 1.90
N ALA A 269 -7.89 -6.44 1.79
CA ALA A 269 -8.85 -7.02 2.72
C ALA A 269 -8.28 -7.08 4.14
N LEU A 270 -7.07 -7.63 4.27
CA LEU A 270 -6.37 -7.73 5.55
C LEU A 270 -6.11 -6.36 6.19
N GLU A 271 -5.70 -5.36 5.42
CA GLU A 271 -5.52 -4.00 5.93
C GLU A 271 -6.83 -3.41 6.44
N ARG A 272 -7.94 -3.59 5.70
CA ARG A 272 -9.27 -3.11 6.11
C ARG A 272 -9.80 -3.84 7.34
N ILE A 273 -9.54 -5.15 7.44
CA ILE A 273 -9.87 -5.97 8.62
C ILE A 273 -9.09 -5.46 9.84
N ALA A 274 -7.77 -5.26 9.70
CA ALA A 274 -6.92 -4.75 10.77
C ALA A 274 -7.35 -3.35 11.23
N ASP A 275 -7.59 -2.43 10.30
CA ASP A 275 -8.05 -1.07 10.61
C ASP A 275 -9.44 -1.07 11.23
N GLY A 276 -10.36 -1.92 10.74
CA GLY A 276 -11.70 -2.09 11.31
C GLY A 276 -11.65 -2.61 12.74
N PHE A 277 -10.81 -3.61 13.01
CA PHE A 277 -10.58 -4.14 14.36
C PHE A 277 -10.07 -3.04 15.30
N VAL A 278 -9.00 -2.34 14.90
CA VAL A 278 -8.41 -1.23 15.67
C VAL A 278 -9.43 -0.14 15.94
N HIS A 279 -10.23 0.24 14.93
CA HIS A 279 -11.27 1.24 15.05
C HIS A 279 -12.30 0.87 16.11
N HIS A 280 -12.86 -0.34 16.05
CA HIS A 280 -13.88 -0.79 17.00
C HIS A 280 -13.35 -0.93 18.43
N VAL A 281 -12.12 -1.43 18.61
CA VAL A 281 -11.51 -1.53 19.94
C VAL A 281 -11.30 -0.14 20.54
N ARG A 282 -10.73 0.81 19.78
CA ARG A 282 -10.52 2.19 20.26
C ARG A 282 -11.84 2.90 20.55
N GLN A 283 -12.82 2.77 19.66
CA GLN A 283 -14.13 3.40 19.83
C GLN A 283 -14.84 2.83 21.07
N THR A 284 -14.79 1.52 21.29
CA THR A 284 -15.41 0.88 22.45
C THR A 284 -14.72 1.32 23.75
N LYS A 285 -13.38 1.39 23.75
CA LYS A 285 -12.60 1.90 24.90
C LYS A 285 -12.98 3.34 25.25
N GLN A 286 -13.16 4.20 24.24
CA GLN A 286 -13.58 5.59 24.45
C GLN A 286 -15.01 5.68 25.01
N LYS A 287 -15.96 4.94 24.42
CA LYS A 287 -17.35 4.90 24.90
C LYS A 287 -17.47 4.31 26.32
N ALA A 288 -16.65 3.32 26.66
CA ALA A 288 -16.58 2.77 28.01
C ALA A 288 -16.13 3.83 29.02
N LYS A 289 -15.13 4.64 28.67
CA LYS A 289 -14.66 5.76 29.50
C LYS A 289 -15.74 6.82 29.70
N GLU A 290 -16.43 7.22 28.63
CA GLU A 290 -17.54 8.18 28.69
C GLU A 290 -18.69 7.64 29.55
N TYR A 291 -19.08 6.38 29.34
CA TYR A 291 -20.09 5.70 30.16
C TYR A 291 -19.71 5.67 31.65
N ALA A 292 -18.46 5.31 31.96
CA ALA A 292 -18.01 5.24 33.35
C ALA A 292 -17.96 6.62 34.02
N GLN A 293 -17.57 7.67 33.28
CA GLN A 293 -17.61 9.05 33.78
C GLN A 293 -19.04 9.50 34.09
N GLU A 294 -20.00 9.19 33.21
CA GLU A 294 -21.41 9.50 33.42
C GLU A 294 -22.01 8.71 34.59
N ALA A 295 -21.72 7.41 34.69
CA ALA A 295 -22.19 6.57 35.79
C ALA A 295 -21.69 7.07 37.15
N VAL A 296 -20.39 7.40 37.25
CA VAL A 296 -19.81 7.96 38.48
C VAL A 296 -20.41 9.34 38.79
N TYR A 297 -20.65 10.17 37.77
CA TYR A 297 -21.28 11.47 37.96
C TYR A 297 -22.72 11.35 38.49
N GLN A 298 -23.51 10.40 37.99
CA GLN A 298 -24.87 10.16 38.47
C GLN A 298 -24.90 9.62 39.91
N ASP A 299 -23.99 8.70 40.25
CA ASP A 299 -23.83 8.22 41.63
C ASP A 299 -23.42 9.36 42.57
N TRP A 300 -22.53 10.24 42.11
CA TRP A 300 -22.12 11.44 42.85
C TRP A 300 -23.29 12.40 43.09
N GLN A 301 -24.13 12.65 42.09
CA GLN A 301 -25.33 13.48 42.25
C GLN A 301 -26.33 12.88 43.25
N LYS A 302 -26.51 11.54 43.25
CA LYS A 302 -27.39 10.86 44.21
C LYS A 302 -26.83 10.96 45.63
N ALA A 303 -25.55 10.69 45.82
CA ALA A 303 -24.89 10.83 47.11
C ALA A 303 -24.99 12.28 47.62
N ALA A 304 -24.75 13.27 46.74
CA ALA A 304 -24.84 14.69 47.06
C ALA A 304 -26.24 15.09 47.57
N LYS A 305 -27.31 14.57 46.97
CA LYS A 305 -28.69 14.81 47.42
C LYS A 305 -28.98 14.25 48.81
N ASN A 306 -28.28 13.19 49.22
CA ASN A 306 -28.48 12.53 50.50
C ASN A 306 -27.49 13.00 51.59
N ILE A 307 -26.62 13.98 51.31
CA ILE A 307 -25.63 14.51 52.29
C ILE A 307 -26.31 15.04 53.56
N SER A 308 -27.45 15.74 53.43
CA SER A 308 -28.17 16.26 54.60
C SER A 308 -28.67 15.14 55.52
N LYS A 309 -29.22 14.07 54.94
CA LYS A 309 -29.64 12.88 55.68
C LYS A 309 -28.47 12.13 56.31
N ALA A 310 -27.32 12.12 55.64
CA ALA A 310 -26.10 11.55 56.21
C ALA A 310 -25.61 12.36 57.41
N ALA A 311 -25.71 13.69 57.38
CA ALA A 311 -25.41 14.54 58.53
C ALA A 311 -26.35 14.22 59.72
N GLU A 312 -27.64 13.98 59.47
CA GLU A 312 -28.59 13.54 60.51
C GLU A 312 -28.22 12.16 61.08
N VAL A 313 -27.77 11.22 60.25
CA VAL A 313 -27.27 9.91 60.71
C VAL A 313 -26.01 10.07 61.57
N LEU A 314 -25.06 10.94 61.18
CA LEU A 314 -23.86 11.22 61.96
C LEU A 314 -24.19 11.94 63.28
N HIS A 315 -25.24 12.78 63.29
CA HIS A 315 -25.70 13.47 64.49
C HIS A 315 -26.12 12.49 65.59
N LEU A 316 -26.68 11.32 65.24
CA LEU A 316 -27.03 10.26 66.20
C LEU A 316 -25.85 9.77 67.07
N PHE A 317 -24.61 10.07 66.70
CA PHE A 317 -23.41 9.68 67.45
C PHE A 317 -22.87 10.80 68.36
N ILE A 318 -23.37 12.03 68.22
CA ILE A 318 -22.96 13.21 69.01
C ILE A 318 -24.14 13.85 69.77
N ASP A 319 -25.32 13.24 69.67
CA ASP A 319 -26.54 13.68 70.32
C ASP A 319 -26.51 13.29 71.81
N ASP A 320 -26.32 14.29 72.69
CA ASP A 320 -26.24 14.12 74.14
C ASP A 320 -27.56 13.63 74.76
N ASP A 321 -28.68 13.70 74.03
CA ASP A 321 -29.98 13.20 74.48
C ASP A 321 -30.13 11.67 74.30
N ILE A 322 -29.17 11.00 73.64
CA ILE A 322 -29.17 9.55 73.46
C ILE A 322 -28.42 8.89 74.61
N ASP A 323 -29.15 8.10 75.42
CA ASP A 323 -28.58 7.35 76.53
C ASP A 323 -27.46 6.39 76.07
N LEU A 324 -26.30 6.47 76.73
CA LEU A 324 -25.12 5.63 76.47
C LEU A 324 -25.36 4.14 76.79
N GLN A 325 -26.36 3.81 77.62
CA GLN A 325 -26.74 2.43 77.95
C GLN A 325 -27.60 1.76 76.85
N LEU A 326 -28.01 2.52 75.83
CA LEU A 326 -28.96 2.05 74.83
C LEU A 326 -28.29 1.07 73.85
N PRO A 327 -28.91 -0.08 73.53
CA PRO A 327 -28.30 -1.04 72.62
C PRO A 327 -28.04 -0.43 71.23
N PHE A 328 -26.83 -0.60 70.71
CA PHE A 328 -26.42 -0.09 69.38
C PHE A 328 -27.37 -0.53 68.25
N ALA A 329 -27.99 -1.71 68.37
CA ALA A 329 -28.98 -2.19 67.41
C ALA A 329 -30.13 -1.19 67.19
N THR A 330 -30.56 -0.50 68.25
CA THR A 330 -31.65 0.49 68.21
C THR A 330 -31.21 1.77 67.51
N VAL A 331 -29.98 2.23 67.78
CA VAL A 331 -29.38 3.39 67.10
C VAL A 331 -29.19 3.09 65.60
N ARG A 332 -28.74 1.87 65.27
CA ARG A 332 -28.61 1.39 63.89
C ARG A 332 -29.95 1.32 63.16
N GLN A 333 -31.03 0.91 63.83
CA GLN A 333 -32.38 0.95 63.23
C GLN A 333 -32.85 2.38 62.96
N LYS A 334 -32.64 3.31 63.91
CA LYS A 334 -32.92 4.74 63.69
C LYS A 334 -32.13 5.32 62.52
N ALA A 335 -30.84 5.01 62.41
CA ALA A 335 -30.03 5.40 61.27
C ALA A 335 -30.59 4.86 59.94
N LEU A 336 -30.97 3.58 59.89
CA LEU A 336 -31.53 2.94 58.71
C LEU A 336 -32.94 3.42 58.33
N THR A 337 -33.68 4.03 59.25
CA THR A 337 -34.95 4.72 58.93
C THR A 337 -34.74 6.07 58.26
N LEU A 338 -33.64 6.77 58.55
CA LEU A 338 -33.29 8.04 57.91
C LEU A 338 -32.70 7.83 56.51
N LEU A 339 -31.88 6.79 56.36
CA LEU A 339 -31.21 6.47 55.12
C LEU A 339 -31.02 4.96 55.00
N ASP A 340 -31.45 4.37 53.88
CA ASP A 340 -31.30 2.93 53.70
C ASP A 340 -29.84 2.50 53.58
N LYS A 341 -29.59 1.19 53.73
CA LYS A 341 -28.24 0.64 53.72
C LYS A 341 -27.47 0.92 52.42
N LYS A 342 -28.13 0.89 51.25
CA LYS A 342 -27.47 1.08 49.94
C LYS A 342 -27.07 2.55 49.73
N ASP A 343 -27.93 3.47 50.15
CA ASP A 343 -27.66 4.90 50.07
C ASP A 343 -26.57 5.30 51.07
N LEU A 344 -26.58 4.72 52.27
CA LEU A 344 -25.57 4.94 53.31
C LEU A 344 -24.19 4.42 52.88
N GLU A 345 -24.13 3.23 52.28
CA GLU A 345 -22.90 2.72 51.63
C GLU A 345 -22.42 3.64 50.50
N SER A 346 -23.32 4.17 49.67
CA SER A 346 -22.97 5.08 48.57
C SER A 346 -22.41 6.42 49.07
N ILE A 347 -22.88 6.93 50.22
CA ILE A 347 -22.36 8.15 50.84
C ILE A 347 -21.02 7.90 51.54
N CYS A 348 -20.85 6.77 52.23
CA CYS A 348 -19.56 6.40 52.81
C CYS A 348 -18.47 6.33 51.73
N LEU A 349 -18.79 5.79 50.55
CA LEU A 349 -17.88 5.79 49.40
C LEU A 349 -17.59 7.20 48.88
N PHE A 350 -18.62 8.04 48.77
CA PHE A 350 -18.50 9.45 48.37
C PHE A 350 -17.59 10.24 49.31
N LEU A 351 -17.77 10.12 50.62
CA LEU A 351 -17.00 10.84 51.65
C LEU A 351 -15.54 10.37 51.72
N ASN A 352 -15.27 9.10 51.42
CA ASN A 352 -13.91 8.55 51.36
C ASN A 352 -13.18 8.84 50.04
N GLU A 353 -13.75 9.67 49.15
CA GLU A 353 -13.26 9.89 47.78
C GLU A 353 -13.00 8.59 46.98
N GLN A 354 -13.57 7.48 47.44
CA GLN A 354 -13.57 6.22 46.72
C GLN A 354 -14.57 6.39 45.58
N ARG A 355 -14.10 7.01 44.50
CA ARG A 355 -14.72 6.86 43.18
C ARG A 355 -14.98 5.36 43.05
N ARG A 356 -16.25 4.93 43.01
CA ARG A 356 -16.58 3.62 42.43
C ARG A 356 -15.73 3.52 41.19
N SER A 357 -14.82 2.55 41.15
CA SER A 357 -13.64 2.71 40.32
C SER A 357 -14.15 2.88 38.89
N VAL A 358 -13.75 3.98 38.24
CA VAL A 358 -14.13 4.24 36.84
C VAL A 358 -13.84 3.00 35.99
N ASP A 359 -12.79 2.27 36.37
CA ASP A 359 -12.39 0.98 35.83
C ASP A 359 -13.48 -0.11 35.95
N ASP A 360 -14.17 -0.27 37.09
CA ASP A 360 -15.29 -1.22 37.24
C ASP A 360 -16.46 -0.92 36.29
N ALA A 361 -16.87 0.34 36.22
CA ALA A 361 -17.94 0.76 35.33
C ALA A 361 -17.54 0.60 33.85
N MET A 362 -16.25 0.79 33.52
CA MET A 362 -15.72 0.47 32.19
C MET A 362 -15.82 -1.03 31.88
N TRP A 363 -15.49 -1.91 32.84
CA TRP A 363 -15.57 -3.35 32.64
C TRP A 363 -17.01 -3.86 32.49
N GLN A 364 -17.95 -3.30 33.25
CA GLN A 364 -19.38 -3.56 33.04
C GLN A 364 -19.83 -3.18 31.63
N TYR A 365 -19.41 -2.01 31.13
CA TYR A 365 -19.71 -1.61 29.76
C TYR A 365 -19.20 -2.61 28.73
N PHE A 366 -18.00 -3.20 28.92
CA PHE A 366 -17.47 -4.20 28.01
C PHE A 366 -18.27 -5.52 28.04
N GLU A 367 -18.78 -5.91 29.21
CA GLU A 367 -19.66 -7.08 29.36
C GLU A 367 -20.97 -6.91 28.58
N ASP A 368 -21.53 -5.70 28.59
CA ASP A 368 -22.74 -5.36 27.83
C ASP A 368 -22.52 -5.36 26.31
N LYS A 369 -21.27 -5.36 25.83
CA LYS A 369 -20.91 -5.40 24.39
C LYS A 369 -20.53 -6.80 23.90
N ASP A 370 -21.09 -7.82 24.52
CA ASP A 370 -20.88 -9.22 24.16
C ASP A 370 -21.19 -9.51 22.68
N GLY A 371 -22.23 -8.89 22.10
CA GLY A 371 -22.56 -9.06 20.67
C GLY A 371 -21.48 -8.52 19.71
N LEU A 372 -20.86 -7.39 20.05
CA LEU A 372 -19.75 -6.82 19.27
C LEU A 372 -18.50 -7.69 19.41
N ARG A 373 -18.21 -8.15 20.63
CA ARG A 373 -17.07 -9.03 20.92
C ARG A 373 -17.21 -10.35 20.19
N LYS A 374 -18.27 -11.10 20.49
CA LYS A 374 -18.50 -12.47 19.99
C LYS A 374 -18.75 -12.53 18.49
N GLY A 375 -19.38 -11.49 17.93
CA GLY A 375 -19.62 -11.34 16.50
C GLY A 375 -18.41 -10.74 15.80
N LEU A 376 -18.47 -9.45 15.51
CA LEU A 376 -17.54 -8.77 14.61
C LEU A 376 -16.07 -8.86 15.06
N LEU A 377 -15.75 -8.56 16.31
CA LEU A 377 -14.35 -8.48 16.75
C LEU A 377 -13.63 -9.82 16.66
N ARG A 378 -14.27 -10.93 17.07
CA ARG A 378 -13.70 -12.28 16.94
C ARG A 378 -13.43 -12.65 15.50
N GLU A 379 -14.38 -12.38 14.61
CA GLU A 379 -14.22 -12.70 13.18
C GLU A 379 -13.04 -11.94 12.57
N LEU A 380 -12.92 -10.63 12.86
CA LEU A 380 -11.77 -9.83 12.40
C LEU A 380 -10.46 -10.31 13.03
N PHE A 381 -10.48 -10.61 14.34
CA PHE A 381 -9.31 -11.04 15.09
C PHE A 381 -8.72 -12.34 14.56
N ARG A 382 -9.56 -13.32 14.17
CA ARG A 382 -9.10 -14.61 13.62
C ARG A 382 -8.38 -14.49 12.27
N CYS A 383 -8.62 -13.42 11.52
CA CYS A 383 -8.00 -13.19 10.22
C CYS A 383 -6.56 -12.64 10.31
N LEU A 384 -6.12 -12.17 11.48
CA LEU A 384 -4.88 -11.41 11.61
C LEU A 384 -3.76 -12.27 12.19
N ARG A 385 -2.58 -12.29 11.58
CA ARG A 385 -1.40 -12.94 12.21
C ARG A 385 -0.58 -11.92 12.98
N PHE A 386 -0.41 -12.14 14.29
CA PHE A 386 0.34 -11.26 15.16
C PHE A 386 1.76 -11.79 15.40
N GLU A 387 2.77 -10.94 15.22
CA GLU A 387 4.16 -11.23 15.58
C GLU A 387 4.65 -10.19 16.58
N GLY A 388 5.39 -10.65 17.60
CA GLY A 388 5.92 -9.80 18.66
C GLY A 388 7.40 -9.50 18.42
N SER A 389 7.77 -8.23 18.53
CA SER A 389 9.18 -7.82 18.64
C SER A 389 9.72 -8.03 20.07
N ASN A 390 10.97 -7.68 20.30
CA ASN A 390 11.63 -7.82 21.60
C ASN A 390 10.79 -7.24 22.75
N GLY A 391 10.41 -8.10 23.70
CA GLY A 391 9.62 -7.73 24.88
C GLY A 391 8.11 -7.91 24.73
N THR A 392 7.62 -8.29 23.56
CA THR A 392 6.19 -8.57 23.33
C THR A 392 5.91 -9.96 22.77
N GLN A 393 6.92 -10.84 22.71
CA GLN A 393 6.75 -12.23 22.25
C GLN A 393 5.67 -12.98 23.05
N HIS A 394 5.65 -12.84 24.38
CA HIS A 394 4.63 -13.47 25.21
C HIS A 394 3.21 -12.97 24.95
N LEU A 395 3.05 -11.70 24.53
CA LEU A 395 1.75 -11.19 24.12
C LEU A 395 1.33 -11.81 22.79
N ALA A 396 2.23 -11.87 21.81
CA ALA A 396 1.96 -12.51 20.52
C ALA A 396 1.60 -14.00 20.68
N GLU A 397 2.32 -14.73 21.54
CA GLU A 397 2.01 -16.12 21.91
C GLU A 397 0.61 -16.26 22.52
N ALA A 398 0.24 -15.36 23.44
CA ALA A 398 -1.09 -15.38 24.05
C ALA A 398 -2.20 -15.04 23.04
N LEU A 399 -1.96 -14.10 22.12
CA LEU A 399 -2.89 -13.78 21.04
C LEU A 399 -3.04 -14.97 20.08
N ALA A 400 -1.96 -15.61 19.67
CA ALA A 400 -1.99 -16.80 18.81
C ALA A 400 -2.75 -17.95 19.47
N LYS A 401 -2.49 -18.21 20.77
CA LYS A 401 -3.22 -19.22 21.53
C LYS A 401 -4.72 -18.90 21.61
N ALA A 402 -5.05 -17.63 21.88
CA ALA A 402 -6.43 -17.16 21.90
C ALA A 402 -7.13 -17.36 20.56
N GLN A 403 -6.44 -17.14 19.43
CA GLN A 403 -6.99 -17.40 18.09
C GLN A 403 -7.28 -18.88 17.85
N VAL A 404 -6.39 -19.77 18.29
CA VAL A 404 -6.59 -21.22 18.18
C VAL A 404 -7.81 -21.64 18.98
N GLU A 405 -7.88 -21.29 20.27
CA GLU A 405 -9.02 -21.63 21.15
C GLU A 405 -10.34 -21.09 20.60
N LEU A 406 -10.36 -19.84 20.14
CA LEU A 406 -11.56 -19.26 19.53
C LEU A 406 -11.98 -19.94 18.23
N SER A 407 -11.05 -20.55 17.49
CA SER A 407 -11.35 -21.24 16.23
C SER A 407 -11.80 -22.69 16.46
N THR A 408 -11.26 -23.37 17.48
CA THR A 408 -11.58 -24.78 17.78
C THR A 408 -12.77 -24.93 18.74
N GLU A 409 -12.88 -24.05 19.73
CA GLU A 409 -13.82 -24.20 20.86
C GLU A 409 -14.86 -23.07 20.94
N ALA A 410 -14.81 -22.10 20.04
CA ALA A 410 -15.67 -20.91 20.00
C ALA A 410 -15.62 -20.00 21.24
N GLN A 411 -14.79 -20.33 22.23
CA GLN A 411 -14.55 -19.56 23.44
C GLN A 411 -13.10 -19.75 23.90
N LEU A 412 -12.61 -18.80 24.69
CA LEU A 412 -11.31 -18.93 25.35
C LEU A 412 -11.45 -19.85 26.56
N GLN A 413 -10.41 -20.64 26.82
CA GLN A 413 -10.31 -21.52 27.98
C GLN A 413 -9.20 -21.12 28.92
N THR A 414 -8.13 -20.54 28.36
CA THR A 414 -6.94 -20.25 29.13
C THR A 414 -6.63 -18.77 29.16
N ALA A 415 -6.02 -18.34 30.26
CA ALA A 415 -5.54 -16.99 30.45
C ALA A 415 -4.09 -17.01 30.90
N ASN A 416 -3.24 -16.24 30.23
CA ASN A 416 -1.84 -16.10 30.59
C ASN A 416 -1.69 -14.98 31.64
N THR A 417 -1.68 -15.36 32.91
CA THR A 417 -1.58 -14.43 34.04
C THR A 417 -0.28 -13.64 34.06
N ARG A 418 0.78 -14.10 33.37
CA ARG A 418 2.08 -13.39 33.29
C ARG A 418 1.98 -12.06 32.56
N LEU A 419 0.95 -11.87 31.73
CA LEU A 419 0.69 -10.63 31.01
C LEU A 419 -0.09 -9.60 31.82
N LEU A 420 -0.64 -10.00 32.97
CA LEU A 420 -1.56 -9.19 33.75
C LEU A 420 -0.80 -8.41 34.82
N SER A 421 -0.95 -7.09 34.80
CA SER A 421 -0.51 -6.25 35.94
C SER A 421 -1.40 -6.50 37.16
N LYS A 422 -0.91 -6.20 38.37
CA LYS A 422 -1.70 -6.29 39.61
C LYS A 422 -3.04 -5.55 39.49
N LYS A 423 -3.02 -4.35 38.91
CA LYS A 423 -4.20 -3.52 38.69
C LYS A 423 -5.19 -4.13 37.68
N ALA A 424 -4.69 -4.84 36.66
CA ALA A 424 -5.55 -5.54 35.72
C ALA A 424 -6.20 -6.78 36.34
N LEU A 425 -5.47 -7.52 37.19
CA LEU A 425 -5.98 -8.70 37.89
C LEU A 425 -7.20 -8.38 38.76
N GLU A 426 -7.21 -7.23 39.44
CA GLU A 426 -8.33 -6.78 40.28
C GLU A 426 -9.68 -6.80 39.55
N PHE A 427 -9.69 -6.52 38.25
CA PHE A 427 -10.92 -6.46 37.45
C PHE A 427 -11.19 -7.71 36.60
N LEU A 428 -10.22 -8.63 36.55
CA LEU A 428 -10.29 -9.85 35.74
C LEU A 428 -10.60 -11.09 36.57
N LEU A 429 -10.65 -10.99 37.89
CA LEU A 429 -10.96 -12.09 38.80
C LEU A 429 -12.41 -12.02 39.28
N ASP A 430 -13.05 -13.17 39.44
CA ASP A 430 -14.32 -13.32 40.13
C ASP A 430 -14.12 -13.40 41.67
N GLN A 431 -15.23 -13.55 42.40
CA GLN A 431 -15.22 -13.65 43.87
C GLN A 431 -14.46 -14.90 44.38
N ASP A 432 -14.31 -15.93 43.54
CA ASP A 432 -13.60 -17.17 43.85
C ASP A 432 -12.12 -17.13 43.42
N GLY A 433 -11.65 -16.00 42.87
CA GLY A 433 -10.28 -15.83 42.37
C GLY A 433 -10.02 -16.52 41.01
N LYS A 434 -11.07 -16.85 40.24
CA LYS A 434 -10.95 -17.37 38.88
C LYS A 434 -11.03 -16.24 37.86
N ILE A 435 -10.37 -16.43 36.72
CA ILE A 435 -10.31 -15.41 35.66
C ILE A 435 -11.61 -15.38 34.87
N LEU A 436 -12.22 -14.20 34.80
CA LEU A 436 -13.35 -13.87 33.94
C LEU A 436 -12.89 -13.82 32.49
N ILE A 437 -13.01 -14.95 31.79
CA ILE A 437 -12.59 -15.15 30.40
C ILE A 437 -13.12 -14.06 29.46
N ASN A 438 -14.37 -13.65 29.63
CA ASN A 438 -15.01 -12.60 28.85
C ASN A 438 -14.28 -11.24 28.94
N ARG A 439 -13.81 -10.88 30.15
CA ARG A 439 -13.02 -9.67 30.37
C ARG A 439 -11.58 -9.86 29.91
N TYR A 440 -11.02 -11.06 30.06
CA TYR A 440 -9.69 -11.39 29.56
C TYR A 440 -9.59 -11.24 28.03
N GLU A 441 -10.62 -11.66 27.28
CA GLU A 441 -10.68 -11.45 25.83
C GLU A 441 -10.63 -9.96 25.46
N TRP A 442 -11.44 -9.14 26.13
CA TRP A 442 -11.42 -7.68 25.96
C TRP A 442 -10.07 -7.08 26.34
N PHE A 443 -9.44 -7.56 27.42
CA PHE A 443 -8.10 -7.15 27.83
C PHE A 443 -7.09 -7.39 26.69
N LEU A 444 -7.10 -8.58 26.08
CA LEU A 444 -6.22 -8.91 24.96
C LEU A 444 -6.45 -7.98 23.77
N TYR A 445 -7.72 -7.75 23.40
CA TYR A 445 -8.07 -6.85 22.29
C TYR A 445 -7.55 -5.43 22.52
N GLN A 446 -7.66 -4.93 23.76
CA GLN A 446 -7.15 -3.60 24.12
C GLN A 446 -5.63 -3.50 24.05
N GLN A 447 -4.88 -4.61 24.13
CA GLN A 447 -3.42 -4.57 24.04
C GLN A 447 -2.91 -4.34 22.61
N ILE A 448 -3.73 -4.58 21.59
CA ILE A 448 -3.32 -4.58 20.19
C ILE A 448 -3.12 -3.16 19.62
N PRO A 449 -4.13 -2.24 19.65
CA PRO A 449 -4.04 -0.97 18.93
C PRO A 449 -2.87 -0.07 19.29
N ASP A 450 -2.45 -0.10 20.56
CA ASP A 450 -1.39 0.76 21.09
C ASP A 450 0.01 0.17 20.82
N ARG A 451 0.07 -1.11 20.42
CA ARG A 451 1.32 -1.84 20.12
C ARG A 451 1.54 -2.10 18.64
N LEU A 452 0.57 -1.82 17.76
CA LEU A 452 0.75 -1.78 16.31
C LEU A 452 1.58 -0.55 15.85
N ASN A 453 2.65 -0.25 16.56
CA ASN A 453 3.65 0.79 16.32
C ASN A 453 5.07 0.21 16.16
N GLY A 454 5.15 -1.09 15.87
CA GLY A 454 6.38 -1.86 15.76
C GLY A 454 6.63 -2.81 16.93
N GLN A 455 5.96 -2.62 18.08
CA GLN A 455 6.04 -3.59 19.18
C GLN A 455 5.38 -4.93 18.77
N LEU A 456 4.16 -4.84 18.27
CA LEU A 456 3.42 -5.91 17.62
C LEU A 456 3.32 -5.58 16.13
N THR A 457 3.52 -6.59 15.28
CA THR A 457 3.43 -6.45 13.84
C THR A 457 2.40 -7.41 13.26
N LEU A 458 1.89 -7.06 12.07
CA LEU A 458 1.04 -7.90 11.24
C LEU A 458 1.79 -8.16 9.93
N PRO A 459 2.48 -9.30 9.78
CA PRO A 459 3.39 -9.55 8.66
C PRO A 459 2.74 -9.47 7.29
N GLU A 460 1.45 -9.84 7.22
CA GLU A 460 0.66 -9.90 5.99
C GLU A 460 -0.05 -8.56 5.68
N VAL A 461 0.04 -7.56 6.58
CA VAL A 461 -0.54 -6.23 6.40
C VAL A 461 0.57 -5.22 6.22
N ILE A 462 0.73 -4.68 5.01
CA ILE A 462 1.82 -3.76 4.64
C ILE A 462 1.97 -2.60 5.65
N LYS A 463 0.85 -2.01 6.07
CA LYS A 463 0.83 -0.89 7.02
C LYS A 463 1.42 -1.20 8.40
N TYR A 464 1.35 -2.46 8.84
CA TYR A 464 1.72 -2.87 10.21
C TYR A 464 2.82 -3.94 10.23
N ARG A 465 3.47 -4.23 9.10
CA ARG A 465 4.60 -5.16 9.03
C ARG A 465 5.88 -4.50 9.56
N ALA A 466 6.86 -5.33 9.94
CA ALA A 466 8.17 -4.83 10.33
C ALA A 466 8.90 -4.20 9.14
N LEU A 467 9.59 -3.08 9.36
CA LEU A 467 10.40 -2.41 8.33
C LEU A 467 11.45 -3.34 7.73
N ASP A 468 12.06 -4.21 8.55
CA ASP A 468 13.07 -5.18 8.09
C ASP A 468 12.54 -6.11 7.00
N ALA A 469 11.22 -6.35 6.97
CA ALA A 469 10.59 -7.20 5.97
C ALA A 469 10.43 -6.50 4.60
N ASP A 470 10.61 -5.18 4.53
CA ASP A 470 10.64 -4.39 3.28
C ASP A 470 12.08 -4.11 2.79
N LEU A 471 13.08 -4.44 3.60
CA LEU A 471 14.49 -4.24 3.27
C LEU A 471 15.07 -5.46 2.55
N ILE A 472 16.16 -5.22 1.81
CA ILE A 472 16.97 -6.31 1.26
C ILE A 472 17.59 -7.06 2.44
N ASP A 473 17.38 -8.38 2.49
CA ASP A 473 17.96 -9.23 3.52
C ASP A 473 19.48 -9.01 3.63
N GLY A 474 19.99 -9.08 4.87
CA GLY A 474 21.39 -8.81 5.18
C GLY A 474 22.36 -9.74 4.46
N GLU A 475 21.99 -10.99 4.22
CA GLU A 475 22.83 -11.93 3.45
C GLU A 475 22.83 -11.58 1.97
N HIS A 476 21.64 -11.29 1.41
CA HIS A 476 21.52 -10.86 0.01
C HIS A 476 22.31 -9.57 -0.25
N TRP A 477 22.19 -8.59 0.65
CA TRP A 477 22.99 -7.36 0.58
C TRP A 477 24.49 -7.65 0.60
N ARG A 478 24.96 -8.47 1.55
CA ARG A 478 26.39 -8.82 1.65
C ARG A 478 26.90 -9.51 0.39
N LYS A 479 26.09 -10.38 -0.22
CA LYS A 479 26.48 -11.17 -1.41
C LYS A 479 26.43 -10.36 -2.71
N HIS A 480 25.48 -9.42 -2.83
CA HIS A 480 25.21 -8.71 -4.08
C HIS A 480 25.50 -7.20 -4.04
N LYS A 481 26.15 -6.71 -2.97
CA LYS A 481 26.42 -5.28 -2.72
C LYS A 481 26.89 -4.53 -3.96
N TYR A 482 28.01 -4.94 -4.56
CA TYR A 482 28.61 -4.21 -5.69
C TYR A 482 27.70 -4.18 -6.92
N THR A 483 27.03 -5.30 -7.23
CA THR A 483 26.09 -5.38 -8.35
C THR A 483 24.89 -4.46 -8.13
N LEU A 484 24.32 -4.46 -6.92
CA LEU A 484 23.18 -3.60 -6.57
C LEU A 484 23.56 -2.11 -6.60
N LEU A 485 24.75 -1.76 -6.12
CA LEU A 485 25.27 -0.38 -6.16
C LEU A 485 25.53 0.10 -7.59
N GLN A 486 26.07 -0.76 -8.45
CA GLN A 486 26.27 -0.45 -9.87
C GLN A 486 24.95 -0.28 -10.62
N GLN A 487 23.95 -1.14 -10.34
CA GLN A 487 22.62 -1.06 -10.94
C GLN A 487 21.83 0.18 -10.48
N SER A 488 21.99 0.59 -9.22
CA SER A 488 21.32 1.76 -8.65
C SER A 488 22.05 3.09 -8.92
N GLN A 489 23.21 3.06 -9.58
CA GLN A 489 24.08 4.23 -9.81
C GLN A 489 24.53 4.93 -8.51
N LEU A 490 24.50 4.21 -7.39
CA LEU A 490 24.94 4.68 -6.07
C LEU A 490 26.35 4.15 -5.76
N THR A 491 27.24 4.14 -6.76
CA THR A 491 28.59 3.59 -6.63
C THR A 491 29.40 4.25 -5.52
N ASN A 492 29.07 5.49 -5.16
CA ASN A 492 29.72 6.22 -4.07
C ASN A 492 29.44 5.62 -2.68
N LEU A 493 28.37 4.83 -2.52
CA LEU A 493 28.08 4.09 -1.28
C LEU A 493 28.92 2.79 -1.15
N ALA A 494 29.75 2.46 -2.15
CA ALA A 494 30.71 1.37 -2.06
C ALA A 494 31.95 1.75 -1.25
N GLU A 495 32.25 3.04 -1.16
CA GLU A 495 33.35 3.57 -0.35
C GLU A 495 33.01 3.39 1.14
N LYS A 496 33.99 2.95 1.94
CA LYS A 496 33.79 2.89 3.40
C LYS A 496 33.54 4.31 3.92
N PRO A 497 32.66 4.49 4.92
CA PRO A 497 32.38 5.79 5.51
C PRO A 497 33.65 6.47 6.03
#